data_AF-A0A5K1JU64-F1
#
_entry.id   AF-A0A5K1JU64-F1
#
_cell.length_a   1.000
_cell.length_b   1.000
_cell.length_c   1.000
_cell.angle_alpha   90.00
_cell.angle_beta   90.00
_cell.angle_gamma   90.00
#
_symmetry.space_group_name_H-M   'P 1'
#
loop_
_entity.id
_entity.type
_entity.pdbx_description
1 polymer ?
#
loop_
_entity_poly.entity_id
_entity_poly.type
_entity_poly.pdbx_seq_one_letter_code
_entity_poly.pdbx_strand_id
1 'polypeptide(L)'
;MLSFWLATALSTLTCGLFGGSSTNAVAAFDISRSDNLAVYWGQNSYGATHSDTANFQKNLSFYCQDDSIDAFPLAFLNVFFDAGGLPSLDLSNICSTSGDPVFSDTDLPDCSFMASDIETCQSKGKIVTLSLGGATGAASFTSADQASSFGDTIWNLFLGGTSSTRPFGSAVLDG
;
A
#
# COMPACT_ATOMS: atom_id res chain seq x y z
N MET A 1 70.65 -45.80 -24.21
CA MET A 1 69.65 -45.45 -25.24
C MET A 1 68.28 -45.60 -24.62
N LEU A 2 67.51 -44.50 -24.61
CA LEU A 2 66.08 -44.29 -24.32
C LEU A 2 65.90 -43.17 -23.29
N SER A 3 65.83 -41.97 -23.86
CA SER A 3 65.40 -40.73 -23.23
C SER A 3 63.89 -40.79 -22.98
N PHE A 4 63.44 -40.41 -21.78
CA PHE A 4 62.04 -40.05 -21.56
C PHE A 4 61.95 -38.67 -20.91
N TRP A 5 61.06 -37.88 -21.47
CA TRP A 5 60.91 -36.44 -21.36
C TRP A 5 60.18 -36.00 -20.08
N LEU A 6 60.51 -34.77 -19.65
CA LEU A 6 59.76 -33.96 -18.70
C LEU A 6 58.32 -33.70 -19.19
N ALA A 7 57.35 -33.82 -18.30
CA ALA A 7 56.08 -33.10 -18.40
C ALA A 7 55.68 -32.56 -17.02
N THR A 8 55.89 -31.26 -16.84
CA THR A 8 55.38 -30.46 -15.71
C THR A 8 53.86 -30.35 -15.83
N ALA A 9 53.13 -30.81 -14.80
CA ALA A 9 51.69 -30.57 -14.68
C ALA A 9 51.45 -29.13 -14.19
N LEU A 10 50.84 -28.30 -15.04
CA LEU A 10 50.34 -26.98 -14.67
C LEU A 10 48.94 -27.19 -14.04
N SER A 11 48.83 -27.01 -12.72
CA SER A 11 47.53 -26.96 -12.05
C SER A 11 46.94 -25.56 -12.28
N THR A 12 45.98 -25.45 -13.19
CA THR A 12 45.16 -24.24 -13.34
C THR A 12 44.08 -24.26 -12.27
N LEU A 13 44.28 -23.46 -11.22
CA LEU A 13 43.25 -23.13 -10.24
C LEU A 13 42.22 -22.23 -10.93
N THR A 14 41.13 -22.80 -11.44
CA THR A 14 39.99 -22.01 -11.92
C THR A 14 39.30 -21.39 -10.71
N CYS A 15 39.59 -20.11 -10.46
CA CYS A 15 38.80 -19.27 -9.57
C CYS A 15 37.42 -19.10 -10.24
N GLY A 16 36.48 -19.97 -9.90
CA GLY A 16 35.09 -19.80 -10.27
C GLY A 16 34.58 -18.51 -9.65
N LEU A 17 34.52 -17.44 -10.45
CA LEU A 17 33.67 -16.31 -10.17
C LEU A 17 32.24 -16.86 -10.14
N PHE A 18 31.70 -17.08 -8.94
CA PHE A 18 30.28 -17.07 -8.73
C PHE A 18 29.80 -15.70 -9.18
N GLY A 19 29.40 -15.58 -10.45
CA GLY A 19 28.58 -14.50 -10.91
C GLY A 19 27.32 -14.55 -10.08
N GLY A 20 27.25 -13.74 -9.03
CA GLY A 20 26.01 -13.49 -8.33
C GLY A 20 25.04 -12.97 -9.38
N SER A 21 24.06 -13.79 -9.76
CA SER A 21 22.89 -13.30 -10.47
C SER A 21 22.28 -12.23 -9.58
N SER A 22 22.54 -10.97 -9.93
CA SER A 22 21.76 -9.85 -9.45
C SER A 22 20.35 -10.12 -9.97
N THR A 23 19.51 -10.73 -9.14
CA THR A 23 18.07 -10.71 -9.37
C THR A 23 17.71 -9.23 -9.30
N ASN A 24 17.64 -8.57 -10.46
CA ASN A 24 16.99 -7.27 -10.56
C ASN A 24 15.56 -7.53 -10.11
N ALA A 25 15.27 -7.24 -8.84
CA ALA A 25 13.90 -7.17 -8.37
C ALA A 25 13.28 -6.02 -9.17
N VAL A 26 12.53 -6.36 -10.22
CA VAL A 26 11.70 -5.38 -10.91
C VAL A 26 10.62 -5.02 -9.90
N ALA A 27 10.73 -3.82 -9.31
CA ALA A 27 9.63 -3.26 -8.55
C ALA A 27 8.45 -3.06 -9.50
N ALA A 28 7.22 -3.38 -9.05
CA ALA A 28 6.03 -3.14 -9.85
C ALA A 28 5.90 -1.63 -10.14
N PHE A 29 5.93 -0.81 -9.09
CA PHE A 29 5.95 0.63 -9.21
C PHE A 29 7.35 1.20 -9.50
N ASP A 30 7.44 2.09 -10.48
CA ASP A 30 8.63 2.90 -10.76
C ASP A 30 8.22 4.34 -11.08
N ILE A 31 8.52 5.29 -10.19
CA ILE A 31 8.16 6.72 -10.35
C ILE A 31 8.72 7.36 -11.63
N SER A 32 9.77 6.78 -12.24
CA SER A 32 10.36 7.28 -13.48
C SER A 32 9.62 6.82 -14.74
N ARG A 33 8.69 5.88 -14.60
CA ARG A 33 7.92 5.29 -15.70
C ARG A 33 6.57 5.98 -15.90
N SER A 34 6.16 6.06 -17.17
CA SER A 34 4.88 6.64 -17.59
C SER A 34 3.77 5.60 -17.83
N ASP A 35 4.07 4.33 -17.58
CA ASP A 35 3.17 3.20 -17.82
C ASP A 35 2.83 2.43 -16.54
N ASN A 36 3.05 3.05 -15.37
CA ASN A 36 2.44 2.56 -14.14
C ASN A 36 0.91 2.62 -14.23
N LEU A 37 0.23 1.55 -13.84
CA LEU A 37 -1.22 1.53 -13.70
C LEU A 37 -1.62 1.74 -12.24
N ALA A 38 -2.39 2.82 -11.98
CA ALA A 38 -3.03 3.06 -10.70
C ALA A 38 -4.51 2.65 -10.76
N VAL A 39 -4.96 1.85 -9.78
CA VAL A 39 -6.35 1.43 -9.67
C VAL A 39 -6.89 1.80 -8.29
N TYR A 40 -7.92 2.64 -8.26
CA TYR A 40 -8.65 2.95 -7.04
C TYR A 40 -9.27 1.69 -6.44
N TRP A 41 -9.06 1.49 -5.14
CA TRP A 41 -9.63 0.37 -4.38
C TRP A 41 -10.31 0.93 -3.12
N GLY A 42 -11.50 0.44 -2.76
CA GLY A 42 -12.16 0.82 -1.51
C GLY A 42 -13.66 1.11 -1.62
N GLN A 43 -14.20 1.45 -2.80
CA GLN A 43 -15.61 1.88 -2.89
C GLN A 43 -16.57 0.87 -3.51
N ASN A 44 -16.11 -0.35 -3.77
CA ASN A 44 -16.95 -1.43 -4.28
C ASN A 44 -17.89 -0.96 -5.39
N SER A 45 -17.32 -0.36 -6.45
CA SER A 45 -18.09 0.27 -7.52
C SER A 45 -19.13 -0.68 -8.15
N TYR A 46 -18.83 -1.99 -8.19
CA TYR A 46 -19.78 -3.01 -8.59
C TYR A 46 -20.99 -3.08 -7.63
N GLY A 47 -20.74 -3.23 -6.33
CA GLY A 47 -21.79 -3.31 -5.31
C GLY A 47 -22.62 -2.03 -5.13
N ALA A 48 -22.14 -0.88 -5.63
CA ALA A 48 -22.94 0.34 -5.68
C ALA A 48 -24.14 0.24 -6.65
N THR A 49 -24.13 -0.69 -7.60
CA THR A 49 -25.16 -0.86 -8.63
C THR A 49 -25.76 -2.27 -8.68
N HIS A 50 -25.27 -3.20 -7.87
CA HIS A 50 -25.65 -4.61 -7.86
C HIS A 50 -25.84 -5.12 -6.43
N SER A 51 -26.72 -6.11 -6.25
CA SER A 51 -27.02 -6.69 -4.93
C SER A 51 -26.37 -8.05 -4.69
N ASP A 52 -25.74 -8.65 -5.70
CA ASP A 52 -25.06 -9.94 -5.54
C ASP A 52 -23.68 -9.75 -4.91
N THR A 53 -23.51 -10.28 -3.70
CA THR A 53 -22.27 -10.11 -2.92
C THR A 53 -21.10 -10.93 -3.46
N ALA A 54 -21.35 -11.88 -4.35
CA ALA A 54 -20.33 -12.72 -4.96
C ALA A 54 -19.29 -11.89 -5.73
N ASN A 55 -19.73 -10.79 -6.37
CA ASN A 55 -18.89 -9.91 -7.18
C ASN A 55 -18.51 -8.61 -6.47
N PHE A 56 -18.86 -8.46 -5.19
CA PHE A 56 -18.38 -7.33 -4.40
C PHE A 56 -16.86 -7.33 -4.32
N GLN A 57 -16.32 -6.13 -4.16
CA GLN A 57 -14.90 -5.88 -3.93
C GLN A 57 -14.33 -6.86 -2.90
N LYS A 58 -13.16 -7.41 -3.23
CA LYS A 58 -12.39 -8.30 -2.35
C LYS A 58 -11.40 -7.50 -1.50
N ASN A 59 -10.78 -8.18 -0.55
CA ASN A 59 -9.64 -7.68 0.22
C ASN A 59 -8.54 -7.14 -0.70
N LEU A 60 -7.78 -6.15 -0.23
CA LEU A 60 -6.78 -5.46 -1.04
C LEU A 60 -5.71 -6.44 -1.58
N SER A 61 -5.26 -7.38 -0.74
CA SER A 61 -4.25 -8.39 -1.08
C SER A 61 -4.64 -9.31 -2.24
N PHE A 62 -5.94 -9.47 -2.55
CA PHE A 62 -6.43 -10.19 -3.73
C PHE A 62 -5.96 -9.50 -5.01
N TYR A 63 -6.15 -8.19 -5.10
CA TYR A 63 -5.78 -7.40 -6.29
C TYR A 63 -4.28 -7.19 -6.39
N CYS A 64 -3.56 -7.23 -5.26
CA CYS A 64 -2.11 -7.15 -5.25
C CYS A 64 -1.42 -8.37 -5.88
N GLN A 65 -2.16 -9.44 -6.20
CA GLN A 65 -1.63 -10.54 -7.03
C GLN A 65 -1.64 -10.23 -8.53
N ASP A 66 -2.32 -9.17 -8.96
CA ASP A 66 -2.35 -8.75 -10.36
C ASP A 66 -1.09 -7.96 -10.70
N ASP A 67 -0.23 -8.53 -11.53
CA ASP A 67 1.05 -7.93 -11.94
C ASP A 67 0.88 -6.72 -12.87
N SER A 68 -0.34 -6.44 -13.36
CA SER A 68 -0.62 -5.25 -14.18
C SER A 68 -0.86 -3.98 -13.37
N ILE A 69 -1.09 -4.07 -12.05
CA ILE A 69 -1.41 -2.91 -11.19
C ILE A 69 -0.19 -2.52 -10.37
N ASP A 70 0.23 -1.27 -10.42
CA ASP A 70 1.44 -0.80 -9.75
C ASP A 70 1.16 0.05 -8.51
N ALA A 71 0.00 0.72 -8.50
CA ALA A 71 -0.41 1.61 -7.42
C ALA A 71 -1.87 1.43 -7.00
N PHE A 72 -2.12 1.48 -5.70
CA PHE A 72 -3.45 1.43 -5.11
C PHE A 72 -3.75 2.68 -4.27
N PRO A 73 -4.44 3.67 -4.85
CA PRO A 73 -5.07 4.73 -4.06
C PRO A 73 -6.28 4.17 -3.29
N LEU A 74 -6.18 4.13 -1.97
CA LEU A 74 -7.25 3.70 -1.07
C LEU A 74 -8.35 4.77 -1.01
N ALA A 75 -9.55 4.40 -1.45
CA ALA A 75 -10.71 5.26 -1.62
C ALA A 75 -11.80 4.93 -0.60
N PHE A 76 -12.12 5.79 0.38
CA PHE A 76 -11.50 7.11 0.64
C PHE A 76 -11.43 7.43 2.12
N LEU A 77 -10.47 8.29 2.50
CA LEU A 77 -10.67 9.18 3.64
C LEU A 77 -11.62 10.28 3.19
N ASN A 78 -12.90 10.12 3.50
CA ASN A 78 -13.99 10.91 2.93
C ASN A 78 -14.42 12.09 3.82
N VAL A 79 -14.07 12.11 5.10
CA VAL A 79 -14.37 13.23 6.01
C VAL A 79 -13.08 13.72 6.64
N PHE A 80 -12.77 15.01 6.52
CA PHE A 80 -11.52 15.57 7.07
C PHE A 80 -11.64 15.90 8.56
N PHE A 81 -12.82 16.29 9.01
CA PHE A 81 -13.05 16.70 10.40
C PHE A 81 -14.38 16.11 10.87
N ASP A 82 -14.30 15.15 11.77
CA ASP A 82 -15.46 14.47 12.36
C ASP A 82 -15.37 14.45 13.91
N ALA A 83 -16.09 13.54 14.56
CA ALA A 83 -16.02 13.34 16.00
C ALA A 83 -14.58 13.20 16.50
N GLY A 84 -14.28 13.88 17.62
CA GLY A 84 -12.94 13.94 18.21
C GLY A 84 -11.94 14.80 17.43
N GLY A 85 -12.36 15.48 16.35
CA GLY A 85 -11.47 16.28 15.50
C GLY A 85 -10.55 15.45 14.60
N LEU A 86 -10.81 14.14 14.49
CA LEU A 86 -10.11 13.23 13.59
C LEU A 86 -10.86 13.09 12.27
N PRO A 87 -10.17 12.67 11.19
CA PRO A 87 -10.84 12.30 9.96
C PRO A 87 -11.66 11.02 10.11
N SER A 88 -12.50 10.73 9.12
CA SER A 88 -13.16 9.44 8.93
C SER A 88 -12.90 8.91 7.51
N LEU A 89 -12.98 7.58 7.37
CA LEU A 89 -12.81 6.88 6.11
C LEU A 89 -13.95 5.89 5.86
N ASP A 90 -14.21 5.63 4.57
CA ASP A 90 -15.17 4.64 4.11
C ASP A 90 -14.52 3.82 2.99
N LEU A 91 -14.29 2.53 3.28
CA LEU A 91 -13.80 1.52 2.35
C LEU A 91 -14.91 0.49 2.05
N SER A 92 -16.15 0.97 2.00
CA SER A 92 -17.36 0.25 1.66
C SER A 92 -17.51 -1.03 2.47
N ASN A 93 -17.67 -2.17 1.80
CA ASN A 93 -17.89 -3.47 2.43
C ASN A 93 -16.65 -4.06 3.12
N ILE A 94 -15.50 -3.37 3.11
CA ILE A 94 -14.27 -3.86 3.75
C ILE A 94 -14.03 -3.21 5.10
N CYS A 95 -14.14 -1.89 5.19
CA CYS A 95 -14.02 -1.19 6.47
C CYS A 95 -14.76 0.15 6.44
N SER A 96 -15.72 0.37 7.34
CA SER A 96 -16.44 1.64 7.46
C SER A 96 -17.09 1.80 8.83
N THR A 97 -17.54 3.02 9.16
CA THR A 97 -18.30 3.29 10.39
C THR A 97 -19.63 2.52 10.47
N SER A 98 -20.12 2.00 9.35
CA SER A 98 -21.36 1.23 9.29
C SER A 98 -21.21 -0.25 9.67
N GLY A 99 -20.00 -0.80 9.51
CA GLY A 99 -19.72 -2.23 9.64
C GLY A 99 -18.68 -2.57 10.70
N ASP A 100 -17.87 -1.60 11.13
CA ASP A 100 -16.64 -1.85 11.87
C ASP A 100 -16.55 -1.01 13.14
N PRO A 101 -15.79 -1.47 14.16
CA PRO A 101 -15.49 -0.67 15.34
C PRO A 101 -14.81 0.65 14.96
N VAL A 102 -15.06 1.68 15.76
CA VAL A 102 -14.37 2.98 15.65
C VAL A 102 -13.48 3.20 16.88
N PHE A 103 -12.45 4.04 16.74
CA PHE A 103 -11.65 4.45 17.90
C PHE A 103 -12.51 5.28 18.87
N SER A 104 -12.25 5.14 20.18
CA SER A 104 -13.02 5.82 21.23
C SER A 104 -13.15 7.31 20.98
N ASP A 105 -14.37 7.84 21.14
CA ASP A 105 -14.71 9.26 21.01
C ASP A 105 -14.46 9.86 19.60
N THR A 106 -14.41 9.00 18.58
CA THR A 106 -14.21 9.39 17.18
C THR A 106 -15.16 8.64 16.26
N ASP A 107 -15.29 9.10 15.02
CA ASP A 107 -15.95 8.38 13.93
C ASP A 107 -14.93 7.79 12.95
N LEU A 108 -13.72 7.47 13.43
CA LEU A 108 -12.66 6.87 12.62
C LEU A 108 -12.69 5.34 12.76
N PRO A 109 -12.97 4.58 11.69
CA PRO A 109 -12.94 3.12 11.74
C PRO A 109 -11.57 2.55 12.10
N ASP A 110 -11.55 1.51 12.93
CA ASP A 110 -10.39 0.68 13.21
C ASP A 110 -10.31 -0.46 12.18
N CYS A 111 -9.57 -0.20 11.11
CA CYS A 111 -9.29 -1.15 10.04
C CYS A 111 -7.94 -1.86 10.23
N SER A 112 -7.46 -2.02 11.47
CA SER A 112 -6.10 -2.50 11.74
C SER A 112 -5.82 -3.89 11.14
N PHE A 113 -6.85 -4.70 10.92
CA PHE A 113 -6.76 -5.98 10.21
C PHE A 113 -6.27 -5.84 8.76
N MET A 114 -6.38 -4.66 8.15
CA MET A 114 -5.88 -4.39 6.80
C MET A 114 -4.35 -4.23 6.73
N ALA A 115 -3.66 -4.11 7.87
CA ALA A 115 -2.20 -3.93 7.89
C ALA A 115 -1.48 -5.00 7.06
N SER A 116 -1.88 -6.28 7.22
CA SER A 116 -1.28 -7.39 6.48
C SER A 116 -1.53 -7.33 4.98
N ASP A 117 -2.68 -6.79 4.56
CA ASP A 117 -2.99 -6.65 3.14
C ASP A 117 -2.12 -5.57 2.50
N ILE A 118 -2.00 -4.41 3.17
CA ILE A 118 -1.17 -3.28 2.72
C ILE A 118 0.29 -3.73 2.61
N GLU A 119 0.83 -4.34 3.67
CA GLU A 119 2.20 -4.84 3.71
C GLU A 119 2.44 -5.93 2.65
N THR A 120 1.43 -6.75 2.34
CA THR A 120 1.51 -7.73 1.23
C THR A 120 1.69 -7.04 -0.12
N CYS A 121 0.95 -5.96 -0.39
CA CYS A 121 1.07 -5.20 -1.63
C CYS A 121 2.43 -4.52 -1.75
N GLN A 122 2.89 -3.90 -0.65
CA GLN A 122 4.21 -3.27 -0.57
C GLN A 122 5.34 -4.28 -0.75
N SER A 123 5.23 -5.48 -0.19
CA SER A 123 6.21 -6.56 -0.38
C SER A 123 6.35 -7.02 -1.84
N LYS A 124 5.34 -6.75 -2.67
CA LYS A 124 5.34 -6.99 -4.11
C LYS A 124 5.82 -5.79 -4.94
N GLY A 125 6.33 -4.75 -4.28
CA GLY A 125 6.84 -3.54 -4.92
C GLY A 125 5.75 -2.63 -5.48
N LYS A 126 4.49 -2.79 -5.03
CA LYS A 126 3.38 -1.90 -5.37
C LYS A 126 3.27 -0.80 -4.31
N ILE A 127 2.89 0.41 -4.70
CA ILE A 127 2.64 1.49 -3.73
C ILE A 127 1.17 1.52 -3.31
N VAL A 128 0.91 1.78 -2.04
CA VAL A 128 -0.43 1.94 -1.48
C VAL A 128 -0.53 3.34 -0.89
N THR A 129 -1.37 4.18 -1.49
CA THR A 129 -1.54 5.59 -1.09
C THR A 129 -2.93 5.86 -0.53
N LEU A 130 -3.09 6.93 0.23
CA LEU A 130 -4.38 7.36 0.75
C LEU A 130 -5.03 8.38 -0.19
N SER A 131 -6.21 8.07 -0.71
CA SER A 131 -7.00 9.07 -1.43
C SER A 131 -7.89 9.86 -0.47
N LEU A 132 -7.70 11.18 -0.47
CA LEU A 132 -8.49 12.13 0.31
C LEU A 132 -9.69 12.64 -0.50
N GLY A 133 -10.90 12.59 0.07
CA GLY A 133 -12.13 13.11 -0.54
C GLY A 133 -13.07 12.01 -1.04
N GLY A 134 -13.45 12.07 -2.31
CA GLY A 134 -14.51 11.23 -2.90
C GLY A 134 -15.77 12.02 -3.22
N ALA A 135 -16.76 11.36 -3.83
CA ALA A 135 -17.92 12.04 -4.45
C ALA A 135 -18.88 12.71 -3.44
N THR A 136 -18.92 12.22 -2.21
CA THR A 136 -19.96 12.57 -1.22
C THR A 136 -19.39 13.09 0.11
N GLY A 137 -18.07 13.24 0.21
CA GLY A 137 -17.35 13.53 1.45
C GLY A 137 -17.30 15.00 1.87
N ALA A 138 -17.08 15.25 3.17
CA ALA A 138 -16.80 16.56 3.74
C ALA A 138 -15.28 16.81 3.80
N ALA A 139 -14.71 17.13 2.64
CA ALA A 139 -13.26 17.20 2.42
C ALA A 139 -12.82 18.61 1.96
N SER A 140 -12.92 19.59 2.85
CA SER A 140 -12.53 20.98 2.55
C SER A 140 -11.78 21.63 3.70
N PHE A 141 -10.97 22.63 3.36
CA PHE A 141 -10.24 23.46 4.30
C PHE A 141 -10.71 24.90 4.20
N THR A 142 -10.69 25.60 5.33
CA THR A 142 -11.03 27.03 5.43
C THR A 142 -9.80 27.94 5.41
N SER A 143 -8.59 27.38 5.59
CA SER A 143 -7.33 28.12 5.57
C SER A 143 -6.14 27.20 5.26
N ALA A 144 -5.01 27.81 4.88
CA ALA A 144 -3.75 27.09 4.67
C ALA A 144 -3.20 26.49 5.99
N ASP A 145 -3.39 27.16 7.12
CA ASP A 145 -2.96 26.66 8.43
C ASP A 145 -3.76 25.41 8.84
N GLN A 146 -5.05 25.37 8.53
CA GLN A 146 -5.89 24.19 8.74
C GLN A 146 -5.44 23.03 7.85
N ALA A 147 -5.14 23.29 6.57
CA ALA A 147 -4.62 22.27 5.66
C ALA A 147 -3.26 21.73 6.12
N SER A 148 -2.37 22.60 6.62
CA SER A 148 -1.05 22.20 7.13
C SER A 148 -1.18 21.33 8.38
N SER A 149 -2.02 21.75 9.35
CA SER A 149 -2.32 20.96 10.54
C SER A 149 -2.94 19.60 10.19
N PHE A 150 -3.80 19.56 9.17
CA PHE A 150 -4.38 18.30 8.70
C PHE A 150 -3.33 17.39 8.04
N GLY A 151 -2.33 17.95 7.36
CA GLY A 151 -1.16 17.20 6.88
C GLY A 151 -0.42 16.50 8.02
N ASP A 152 -0.20 17.18 9.15
CA ASP A 152 0.39 16.57 10.35
C ASP A 152 -0.50 15.45 10.91
N THR A 153 -1.82 15.62 10.88
CA THR A 153 -2.78 14.57 11.25
C THR A 153 -2.62 13.34 10.34
N ILE A 154 -2.63 13.51 9.02
CA ILE A 154 -2.43 12.40 8.07
C ILE A 154 -1.08 11.71 8.31
N TRP A 155 -0.02 12.48 8.53
CA TRP A 155 1.31 11.96 8.80
C TRP A 155 1.33 11.04 10.01
N ASN A 156 0.69 11.45 11.11
CA ASN A 156 0.68 10.71 12.37
C ASN A 156 -0.25 9.49 12.38
N LEU A 157 -1.37 9.57 11.66
CA LEU A 157 -2.37 8.48 11.64
C LEU A 157 -2.04 7.39 10.62
N PHE A 158 -1.49 7.74 9.45
CA PHE A 158 -1.39 6.82 8.29
C PHE A 158 0.02 6.64 7.73
N LEU A 159 0.89 7.63 7.93
CA LEU A 159 2.24 7.63 7.36
C LEU A 159 3.28 7.41 8.46
N GLY A 160 4.47 8.01 8.30
CA GLY A 160 5.64 7.76 9.14
C GLY A 160 5.63 8.44 10.52
N GLY A 161 4.55 9.12 10.89
CA GLY A 161 4.39 9.68 12.24
C GLY A 161 3.93 8.64 13.27
N THR A 162 3.49 9.09 14.44
CA THR A 162 3.06 8.20 15.53
C THR A 162 1.76 8.68 16.15
N SER A 163 0.87 7.73 16.43
CA SER A 163 -0.42 7.96 17.09
C SER A 163 -0.84 6.67 17.80
N SER A 164 -1.61 6.78 18.89
CA SER A 164 -2.34 5.65 19.47
C SER A 164 -3.56 5.24 18.64
N THR A 165 -4.00 6.12 17.75
CA THR A 165 -5.13 5.95 16.84
C THR A 165 -4.57 5.79 15.44
N ARG A 166 -4.38 4.55 14.98
CA ARG A 166 -3.85 4.25 13.63
C ARG A 166 -4.79 3.30 12.90
N PRO A 167 -5.59 3.79 11.94
CA PRO A 167 -6.64 3.00 11.30
C PRO A 167 -6.16 1.76 10.58
N PHE A 168 -4.92 1.76 10.09
CA PHE A 168 -4.32 0.59 9.43
C PHE A 168 -3.27 -0.10 10.32
N GLY A 169 -3.39 0.06 11.64
CA GLY A 169 -2.50 -0.57 12.61
C GLY A 169 -1.03 -0.17 12.40
N SER A 170 -0.17 -1.17 12.23
CA SER A 170 1.28 -1.00 12.01
C SER A 170 1.65 -0.54 10.60
N ALA A 171 0.75 -0.65 9.63
CA ALA A 171 1.07 -0.30 8.26
C ALA A 171 1.35 1.20 8.11
N VAL A 172 2.28 1.50 7.22
CA VAL A 172 2.69 2.86 6.83
C VAL A 172 2.44 2.96 5.34
N LEU A 173 1.56 3.87 4.93
CA LEU A 173 1.25 4.07 3.51
C LEU A 173 2.40 4.78 2.79
N ASP A 174 2.44 4.62 1.48
CA ASP A 174 3.47 5.15 0.59
C ASP A 174 3.24 6.62 0.18
N GLY A 175 2.08 7.18 0.55
CA GLY A 175 1.72 8.58 0.28
C GLY A 175 0.24 8.87 0.40
#